data_AF-A0A923Q048-F1
#
_entry.id   AF-A0A923Q048-F1
#
_cell.length_a   1.000
_cell.length_b   1.000
_cell.length_c   1.000
_cell.angle_alpha   90.00
_cell.angle_beta   90.00
_cell.angle_gamma   90.00
#
_symmetry.space_group_name_H-M   'P 1'
#
loop_
_entity.id
_entity.type
_entity.pdbx_description
1 polymer ?
#
loop_
_entity_poly.entity_id
_entity_poly.type
_entity_poly.pdbx_seq_one_letter_code
_entity_poly.pdbx_strand_id
1 'polypeptide(L)'
;MNLGSRYNYYDILEIPSDSAQHEVSRAYDRVKNTYSVDNPAIYTIFSDHEARELMVLIEEAYSVLGNKNLRMVYDQRLLSGRFKNSELSYDSILAASRHMPPEVKPDDKKIVYNKNETFETEIAACSQWDGDFLKKVRDYKNITTQKMSEITKINSYYVTAIEKMDPEHLPAPVFIRGYVVQIAKVLGLNDKHVAESYMKVFKENIVQK
;
A
#
# COMPACT_ATOMS: atom_id res chain seq x y z
N MET A 1 -24.14 -5.07 -14.52
CA MET A 1 -24.80 -4.84 -13.20
C MET A 1 -23.90 -3.95 -12.35
N ASN A 2 -24.41 -3.07 -11.47
CA ASN A 2 -23.53 -2.31 -10.57
C ASN A 2 -23.12 -3.19 -9.37
N LEU A 3 -21.94 -3.83 -9.45
CA LEU A 3 -21.45 -4.76 -8.42
C LEU A 3 -21.21 -4.06 -7.06
N GLY A 4 -20.75 -2.82 -7.06
CA GLY A 4 -20.40 -2.06 -5.85
C GLY A 4 -21.58 -1.68 -4.96
N SER A 5 -22.82 -1.88 -5.43
CA SER A 5 -24.03 -1.55 -4.67
C SER A 5 -24.61 -2.73 -3.87
N ARG A 6 -24.08 -3.95 -4.03
CA ARG A 6 -24.61 -5.14 -3.36
C ARG A 6 -23.64 -5.77 -2.36
N TYR A 7 -22.34 -5.52 -2.52
CA TYR A 7 -21.28 -6.17 -1.76
C TYR A 7 -20.43 -5.14 -1.03
N ASN A 8 -20.10 -5.43 0.22
CA ASN A 8 -19.19 -4.62 1.01
C ASN A 8 -17.72 -5.01 0.71
N TYR A 9 -16.74 -4.26 1.22
CA TYR A 9 -15.33 -4.52 0.93
C TYR A 9 -14.81 -5.86 1.49
N TYR A 10 -15.43 -6.40 2.54
CA TYR A 10 -15.11 -7.74 3.04
C TYR A 10 -15.64 -8.83 2.11
N ASP A 11 -16.85 -8.65 1.58
CA ASP A 11 -17.44 -9.55 0.58
C ASP A 11 -16.59 -9.56 -0.70
N ILE A 12 -16.12 -8.39 -1.15
CA ILE A 12 -15.27 -8.24 -2.34
C ILE A 12 -13.94 -8.97 -2.17
N LEU A 13 -13.35 -8.94 -0.96
CA LEU A 13 -12.13 -9.70 -0.66
C LEU A 13 -12.41 -11.15 -0.22
N GLU A 14 -13.66 -11.59 -0.22
CA GLU A 14 -14.08 -12.93 0.18
C GLU A 14 -13.56 -13.33 1.58
N ILE A 15 -13.71 -12.43 2.55
CA ILE A 15 -13.28 -12.65 3.94
C ILE A 15 -14.34 -12.18 4.95
N PRO A 16 -14.38 -12.75 6.16
CA PRO A 16 -15.20 -12.26 7.27
C PRO A 16 -14.83 -10.83 7.73
N SER A 17 -15.79 -10.07 8.26
CA SER A 17 -15.54 -8.70 8.77
C SER A 17 -14.63 -8.64 10.00
N ASP A 18 -14.53 -9.73 10.76
CA ASP A 18 -13.65 -9.89 11.92
C ASP A 18 -12.23 -10.38 11.56
N SER A 19 -11.93 -10.55 10.27
CA SER A 19 -10.64 -11.05 9.78
C SER A 19 -9.46 -10.21 10.28
N ALA A 20 -8.35 -10.86 10.59
CA ALA A 20 -7.13 -10.18 11.01
C ALA A 20 -6.46 -9.43 9.85
N GLN A 21 -5.64 -8.42 10.15
CA GLN A 21 -5.00 -7.57 9.13
C GLN A 21 -4.17 -8.37 8.10
N HIS A 22 -3.47 -9.40 8.55
CA HIS A 22 -2.65 -10.25 7.68
C HIS A 22 -3.49 -11.12 6.73
N GLU A 23 -4.76 -11.39 7.08
CA GLU A 23 -5.70 -12.13 6.23
C GLU A 23 -6.21 -11.26 5.09
N VAL A 24 -6.39 -9.95 5.32
CA VAL A 24 -6.79 -8.99 4.28
C VAL A 24 -5.80 -8.97 3.11
N SER A 25 -4.50 -8.95 3.39
CA SER A 25 -3.48 -8.95 2.33
C SER A 25 -3.41 -10.27 1.58
N ARG A 26 -3.47 -11.41 2.29
CA ARG A 26 -3.53 -12.73 1.64
C ARG A 26 -4.78 -12.88 0.77
N ALA A 27 -5.91 -12.34 1.23
CA ALA A 27 -7.15 -12.34 0.49
C ALA A 27 -7.05 -11.48 -0.76
N TYR A 28 -6.49 -10.27 -0.65
CA TYR A 28 -6.22 -9.43 -1.81
C TYR A 28 -5.36 -10.14 -2.86
N ASP A 29 -4.23 -10.74 -2.47
CA ASP A 29 -3.37 -11.46 -3.42
C ASP A 29 -4.11 -12.62 -4.10
N ARG A 30 -4.89 -13.38 -3.33
CA ARG A 30 -5.71 -14.49 -3.83
C ARG A 30 -6.75 -14.02 -4.84
N VAL A 31 -7.55 -13.03 -4.46
CA VAL A 31 -8.67 -12.50 -5.26
C VAL A 31 -8.10 -11.82 -6.51
N LYS A 32 -7.07 -10.98 -6.38
CA LYS A 32 -6.39 -10.34 -7.52
C LYS A 32 -5.87 -11.35 -8.55
N ASN A 33 -5.23 -12.43 -8.10
CA ASN A 33 -4.76 -13.48 -9.01
C ASN A 33 -5.90 -14.25 -9.66
N THR A 34 -6.97 -14.52 -8.90
CA THR A 34 -8.15 -15.26 -9.40
C THR A 34 -8.90 -14.47 -10.47
N TYR A 35 -9.05 -13.17 -10.25
CA TYR A 35 -9.83 -12.27 -11.11
C TYR A 35 -8.95 -11.38 -12.02
N SER A 36 -7.67 -11.73 -12.21
CA SER A 36 -6.78 -11.02 -13.13
C SER A 36 -7.25 -11.17 -14.59
N VAL A 37 -7.04 -10.11 -15.38
CA VAL A 37 -7.22 -10.13 -16.84
C VAL A 37 -6.36 -11.19 -17.54
N ASP A 38 -5.30 -11.64 -16.88
CA ASP A 38 -4.40 -12.69 -17.36
C ASP A 38 -4.95 -14.11 -17.12
N ASN A 39 -6.06 -14.26 -16.38
CA ASN A 39 -6.72 -15.53 -16.16
C ASN A 39 -7.88 -15.71 -17.17
N PRO A 40 -7.75 -16.55 -18.22
CA PRO A 40 -8.78 -16.69 -19.25
C PRO A 40 -10.15 -17.13 -18.72
N ALA A 41 -10.18 -17.78 -17.54
CA ALA A 41 -11.42 -18.21 -16.91
C ALA A 41 -12.34 -17.04 -16.51
N ILE A 42 -11.78 -15.84 -16.28
CA ILE A 42 -12.57 -14.69 -15.84
C ILE A 42 -13.61 -14.27 -16.90
N TYR A 43 -13.22 -14.31 -18.18
CA TYR A 43 -14.06 -13.87 -19.30
C TYR A 43 -15.19 -14.85 -19.62
N THR A 44 -15.18 -16.03 -19.00
CA THR A 44 -16.29 -16.99 -19.10
C THR A 44 -17.47 -16.55 -18.22
N ILE A 45 -17.20 -15.77 -17.17
CA ILE A 45 -18.19 -15.35 -16.17
C ILE A 45 -18.51 -13.86 -16.29
N PHE A 46 -17.52 -13.03 -16.66
CA PHE A 46 -17.66 -11.57 -16.74
C PHE A 46 -17.29 -11.06 -18.13
N SER A 47 -17.95 -9.99 -18.57
CA SER A 47 -17.45 -9.23 -19.70
C SER A 47 -16.13 -8.50 -19.37
N ASP A 48 -15.38 -8.14 -20.40
CA ASP A 48 -14.19 -7.28 -20.33
C ASP A 48 -14.39 -6.01 -19.48
N HIS A 49 -15.59 -5.42 -19.55
CA HIS A 49 -15.94 -4.24 -18.78
C HIS A 49 -16.14 -4.59 -17.30
N GLU A 50 -16.91 -5.63 -17.02
CA GLU A 50 -17.21 -6.08 -15.66
C GLU A 50 -15.96 -6.58 -14.92
N ALA A 51 -15.04 -7.25 -15.62
CA ALA A 51 -13.76 -7.68 -15.05
C ALA A 51 -12.90 -6.47 -14.62
N ARG A 52 -12.89 -5.40 -15.42
CA ARG A 52 -12.21 -4.14 -15.06
C ARG A 52 -12.87 -3.46 -13.87
N GLU A 53 -14.19 -3.40 -13.82
CA GLU A 53 -14.92 -2.84 -12.68
C GLU A 53 -14.66 -3.65 -11.39
N LEU A 54 -14.64 -4.98 -11.48
CA LEU A 54 -14.31 -5.85 -10.36
C LEU A 54 -12.90 -5.61 -9.86
N MET A 55 -11.92 -5.47 -10.76
CA MET A 55 -10.54 -5.16 -10.39
C MET A 55 -10.44 -3.83 -9.64
N VAL A 56 -11.15 -2.79 -10.08
CA VAL A 56 -11.19 -1.50 -9.37
C VAL A 56 -11.74 -1.68 -7.95
N LEU A 57 -12.83 -2.45 -7.79
CA LEU A 57 -13.42 -2.73 -6.48
C LEU A 57 -12.47 -3.50 -5.55
N ILE A 58 -11.70 -4.47 -6.08
CA ILE A 58 -10.70 -5.22 -5.32
C ILE A 58 -9.60 -4.29 -4.80
N GLU A 59 -9.11 -3.38 -5.64
CA GLU A 59 -8.08 -2.39 -5.26
C GLU A 59 -8.60 -1.40 -4.21
N GLU A 60 -9.85 -0.92 -4.35
CA GLU A 60 -10.50 -0.07 -3.34
C GLU A 60 -10.68 -0.79 -2.00
N ALA A 61 -11.19 -2.02 -2.04
CA ALA A 61 -11.42 -2.84 -0.86
C ALA A 61 -10.12 -3.06 -0.08
N TYR A 62 -9.04 -3.37 -0.79
CA TYR A 62 -7.73 -3.50 -0.17
C TYR A 62 -7.16 -2.18 0.34
N SER A 63 -7.37 -1.08 -0.36
CA SER A 63 -6.92 0.24 0.09
C SER A 63 -7.59 0.65 1.40
N VAL A 64 -8.88 0.33 1.58
CA VAL A 64 -9.63 0.60 2.82
C VAL A 64 -9.28 -0.42 3.92
N LEU A 65 -9.47 -1.72 3.66
CA LEU A 65 -9.32 -2.76 4.67
C LEU A 65 -7.84 -3.02 5.03
N GLY A 66 -6.92 -2.74 4.10
CA GLY A 66 -5.48 -2.84 4.29
C GLY A 66 -4.91 -1.77 5.25
N ASN A 67 -5.63 -0.66 5.43
CA ASN A 67 -5.22 0.42 6.32
C ASN A 67 -6.09 0.42 7.59
N LYS A 68 -5.47 0.18 8.75
CA LYS A 68 -6.18 0.08 10.04
C LYS A 68 -7.10 1.28 10.35
N ASN A 69 -6.69 2.51 9.99
CA ASN A 69 -7.49 3.70 10.23
C ASN A 69 -8.70 3.77 9.28
N LEU A 70 -8.48 3.50 7.99
CA LEU A 70 -9.57 3.50 7.01
C LEU A 70 -10.55 2.36 7.29
N ARG A 71 -10.03 1.17 7.62
CA ARG A 71 -10.82 0.02 8.07
C ARG A 71 -11.67 0.35 9.30
N MET A 72 -11.10 1.03 10.30
CA MET A 72 -11.86 1.44 11.47
C MET A 72 -13.00 2.42 11.13
N VAL A 73 -12.75 3.41 10.28
CA VAL A 73 -13.79 4.34 9.79
C VAL A 73 -14.86 3.58 9.01
N TYR A 74 -14.44 2.64 8.17
CA TYR A 74 -15.32 1.78 7.38
C TYR A 74 -16.20 0.90 8.27
N ASP A 75 -15.62 0.21 9.24
CA ASP A 75 -16.33 -0.65 10.19
C ASP A 75 -17.31 0.14 11.04
N GLN A 76 -16.91 1.31 11.55
CA GLN A 76 -17.81 2.22 12.27
C GLN A 76 -19.01 2.62 11.43
N ARG A 77 -18.81 2.87 10.13
CA ARG A 77 -19.89 3.20 9.21
C ARG A 77 -20.77 1.99 8.91
N LEU A 78 -20.17 0.85 8.63
CA LEU A 78 -20.87 -0.39 8.33
C LEU A 78 -21.79 -0.81 9.49
N LEU A 79 -21.32 -0.67 10.74
CA LEU A 79 -22.08 -0.99 11.96
C LEU A 79 -23.22 -0.01 12.27
N SER A 80 -23.17 1.23 11.78
CA SER A 80 -24.21 2.22 12.07
C SER A 80 -25.55 1.91 11.36
N GLY A 81 -25.51 1.07 10.32
CA GLY A 81 -26.68 0.62 9.56
C GLY A 81 -27.44 1.71 8.80
N ARG A 82 -26.90 2.94 8.68
CA ARG A 82 -27.62 4.12 8.15
C ARG A 82 -26.95 4.82 6.96
N PHE A 83 -26.16 4.12 6.15
CA PHE A 83 -25.44 4.75 5.03
C PHE A 83 -25.83 4.16 3.67
N LYS A 84 -25.86 5.02 2.65
CA LYS A 84 -25.98 4.61 1.23
C LYS A 84 -24.63 4.04 0.79
N ASN A 85 -24.59 3.08 -0.16
CA ASN A 85 -23.33 2.52 -0.68
C ASN A 85 -22.33 3.59 -1.18
N SER A 86 -22.83 4.73 -1.66
CA SER A 86 -22.01 5.89 -2.05
C SER A 86 -21.19 6.49 -0.90
N GLU A 87 -21.61 6.30 0.35
CA GLU A 87 -20.97 6.78 1.59
C GLU A 87 -20.05 5.73 2.22
N LEU A 88 -19.94 4.55 1.59
CA LEU A 88 -18.97 3.51 1.90
C LEU A 88 -17.85 3.43 0.84
N SER A 89 -17.87 4.32 -0.16
CA SER A 89 -16.84 4.43 -1.18
C SER A 89 -15.50 4.87 -0.60
N TYR A 90 -14.41 4.47 -1.26
CA TYR A 90 -13.05 4.83 -0.89
C TYR A 90 -12.87 6.34 -0.61
N ASP A 91 -13.35 7.20 -1.52
CA ASP A 91 -13.25 8.66 -1.38
C ASP A 91 -13.94 9.19 -0.12
N SER A 92 -15.12 8.64 0.20
CA SER A 92 -15.89 9.06 1.36
C SER A 92 -15.24 8.63 2.70
N ILE A 93 -14.57 7.47 2.71
CA ILE A 93 -13.84 6.94 3.86
C ILE A 93 -12.55 7.73 4.07
N LEU A 94 -11.83 8.01 2.98
CA LEU A 94 -10.62 8.83 3.00
C LEU A 94 -10.91 10.29 3.39
N ALA A 95 -12.07 10.84 3.04
CA ALA A 95 -12.48 12.16 3.52
C ALA A 95 -12.74 12.15 5.03
N ALA A 96 -13.41 11.12 5.55
CA ALA A 96 -13.71 11.03 6.98
C ALA A 96 -12.52 10.67 7.86
N SER A 97 -11.56 9.91 7.36
CA SER A 97 -10.32 9.63 8.09
C SER A 97 -9.49 10.89 8.35
N ARG A 98 -9.65 11.96 7.56
CA ARG A 98 -9.00 13.27 7.80
C ARG A 98 -9.57 14.01 9.01
N HIS A 99 -10.78 13.67 9.43
CA HIS A 99 -11.46 14.25 10.59
C HIS A 99 -11.32 13.42 11.85
N MET A 100 -10.67 12.26 11.79
CA MET A 100 -10.28 11.52 12.99
C MET A 100 -9.21 12.31 13.75
N PRO A 101 -9.22 12.28 15.10
CA PRO A 101 -8.06 12.72 15.86
C PRO A 101 -6.85 11.97 15.30
N PRO A 102 -5.72 12.63 15.03
CA PRO A 102 -4.54 11.91 14.60
C PRO A 102 -4.30 10.80 15.62
N GLU A 103 -4.20 9.55 15.16
CA GLU A 103 -3.54 8.52 15.96
C GLU A 103 -2.26 9.18 16.47
N VAL A 104 -2.00 9.11 17.78
CA VAL A 104 -0.73 9.54 18.35
C VAL A 104 0.32 8.92 17.44
N LYS A 105 0.99 9.75 16.61
CA LYS A 105 2.07 9.26 15.76
C LYS A 105 2.92 8.44 16.70
N PRO A 106 3.24 7.16 16.38
CA PRO A 106 4.17 6.42 17.21
C PRO A 106 5.33 7.37 17.42
N ASP A 107 5.49 7.75 18.68
CA ASP A 107 6.32 8.83 19.20
C ASP A 107 7.51 9.05 18.27
N ASP A 108 7.82 10.31 17.90
CA ASP A 108 9.04 10.70 17.15
C ASP A 108 10.31 10.36 17.97
N LYS A 109 10.36 9.18 18.59
CA LYS A 109 11.53 8.47 19.07
C LYS A 109 12.46 8.44 17.89
N LYS A 110 13.38 9.41 17.90
CA LYS A 110 14.55 9.46 17.04
C LYS A 110 15.02 8.04 16.84
N ILE A 111 15.00 7.59 15.59
CA ILE A 111 15.47 6.26 15.24
C ILE A 111 16.87 6.12 15.83
N VAL A 112 17.05 5.13 16.70
CA VAL A 112 18.32 4.92 17.39
C VAL A 112 19.19 4.06 16.48
N TYR A 113 20.26 4.65 15.97
CA TYR A 113 21.23 3.96 15.14
C TYR A 113 22.63 4.52 15.40
N ASN A 114 23.64 3.68 15.15
CA ASN A 114 25.03 4.07 15.31
C ASN A 114 25.45 4.91 14.10
N LYS A 115 25.52 6.23 14.29
CA LYS A 115 25.83 7.16 13.21
C LYS A 115 27.23 6.89 12.67
N ASN A 116 27.30 6.53 11.39
CA ASN A 116 28.53 6.36 10.65
C ASN A 116 28.69 7.54 9.69
N GLU A 117 29.62 8.45 9.98
CA GLU A 117 29.83 9.68 9.19
C GLU A 117 30.12 9.42 7.71
N THR A 118 30.83 8.34 7.40
CA THR A 118 31.14 7.97 6.01
C THR A 118 29.87 7.60 5.25
N PHE A 119 28.98 6.81 5.86
CA PHE A 119 27.73 6.40 5.22
C PHE A 119 26.69 7.52 5.19
N GLU A 120 26.66 8.41 6.19
CA GLU A 120 25.83 9.63 6.14
C GLU A 120 26.24 10.54 4.98
N THR A 121 27.53 10.64 4.69
CA THR A 121 28.04 11.40 3.54
C THR A 121 27.64 10.73 2.22
N GLU A 122 27.71 9.39 2.13
CA GLU A 122 27.23 8.60 0.99
C GLU A 122 25.73 8.81 0.74
N ILE A 123 24.91 8.76 1.80
CA ILE A 123 23.47 9.03 1.75
C ILE A 123 23.19 10.45 1.25
N ALA A 124 23.91 11.45 1.77
CA ALA A 124 23.71 12.85 1.41
C ALA A 124 24.14 13.17 -0.04
N ALA A 125 25.15 12.48 -0.55
CA ALA A 125 25.63 12.63 -1.92
C ALA A 125 24.84 11.80 -2.95
N CYS A 126 23.95 10.92 -2.50
CA CYS A 126 23.21 10.00 -3.36
C CYS A 126 22.16 10.72 -4.23
N SER A 127 22.37 10.70 -5.53
CA SER A 127 21.44 11.24 -6.54
C SER A 127 20.52 10.17 -7.15
N GLN A 128 20.97 8.92 -7.19
CA GLN A 128 20.24 7.80 -7.78
C GLN A 128 19.77 6.83 -6.71
N TRP A 129 18.46 6.71 -6.54
CA TRP A 129 17.85 5.88 -5.51
C TRP A 129 17.23 4.63 -6.12
N ASP A 130 17.64 3.47 -5.64
CA ASP A 130 17.08 2.18 -6.01
C ASP A 130 16.61 1.39 -4.78
N GLY A 131 16.07 0.19 -5.01
CA GLY A 131 15.58 -0.68 -3.94
C GLY A 131 16.69 -1.13 -2.99
N ASP A 132 17.84 -1.50 -3.54
CA ASP A 132 18.98 -2.00 -2.76
C ASP A 132 19.56 -0.90 -1.85
N PHE A 133 19.67 0.32 -2.34
CA PHE A 133 20.16 1.44 -1.53
C PHE A 133 19.14 1.85 -0.46
N LEU A 134 17.84 1.86 -0.77
CA LEU A 134 16.79 2.06 0.24
C LEU A 134 16.86 1.01 1.36
N LYS A 135 17.07 -0.26 1.00
CA LYS A 135 17.28 -1.34 1.96
C LYS A 135 18.53 -1.10 2.81
N LYS A 136 19.67 -0.75 2.18
CA LYS A 136 20.94 -0.46 2.87
C LYS A 136 20.75 0.65 3.92
N VAL A 137 20.04 1.73 3.58
CA VAL A 137 19.73 2.82 4.50
C VAL A 137 18.79 2.38 5.62
N ARG A 138 17.77 1.57 5.31
CA ARG A 138 16.84 1.02 6.30
C ARG A 138 17.57 0.13 7.32
N ASP A 139 18.39 -0.79 6.84
CA ASP A 139 19.17 -1.71 7.67
C ASP A 139 20.18 -0.94 8.54
N TYR A 140 20.88 0.06 7.97
CA TYR A 140 21.76 0.97 8.72
C TYR A 140 21.03 1.69 9.87
N LYS A 141 19.77 2.06 9.67
CA LYS A 141 18.93 2.70 10.68
C LYS A 141 18.27 1.70 11.65
N ASN A 142 18.61 0.41 11.56
CA ASN A 142 18.06 -0.67 12.39
C ASN A 142 16.52 -0.79 12.35
N ILE A 143 15.90 -0.45 11.22
CA ILE A 143 14.45 -0.56 11.06
C ILE A 143 14.13 -1.85 10.32
N THR A 144 13.39 -2.78 10.92
CA THR A 144 12.93 -3.99 10.19
C THR A 144 11.81 -3.64 9.20
N THR A 145 11.54 -4.49 8.21
CA THR A 145 10.40 -4.29 7.29
C THR A 145 9.06 -4.32 8.03
N GLN A 146 8.94 -5.11 9.11
CA GLN A 146 7.78 -5.12 10.00
C GLN A 146 7.67 -3.78 10.75
N LYS A 147 8.78 -3.24 11.26
CA LYS A 147 8.76 -1.95 11.93
C LYS A 147 8.42 -0.81 10.98
N MET A 148 8.97 -0.85 9.76
CA MET A 148 8.61 0.08 8.69
C MET A 148 7.11 0.00 8.39
N SER A 149 6.57 -1.22 8.33
CA SER A 149 5.14 -1.46 8.12
C SER A 149 4.27 -0.88 9.23
N GLU A 150 4.67 -1.03 10.50
CA GLU A 150 3.95 -0.45 11.63
C GLU A 150 3.89 1.08 11.57
N ILE A 151 4.98 1.72 11.18
CA ILE A 151 5.13 3.19 11.14
C ILE A 151 4.39 3.76 9.92
N THR A 152 4.60 3.19 8.74
CA THR A 152 4.09 3.73 7.47
C THR A 152 2.68 3.23 7.14
N LYS A 153 2.23 2.13 7.76
CA LYS A 153 1.03 1.37 7.38
C LYS A 153 1.11 0.72 5.99
N ILE A 154 2.29 0.71 5.37
CA ILE A 154 2.56 -0.06 4.15
C ILE A 154 2.75 -1.52 4.57
N ASN A 155 2.18 -2.48 3.84
CA ASN A 155 2.44 -3.89 4.14
C ASN A 155 3.96 -4.19 4.03
N SER A 156 4.53 -4.89 5.01
CA SER A 156 5.93 -5.36 4.99
C SER A 156 6.33 -6.11 3.71
N TYR A 157 5.37 -6.77 3.05
CA TYR A 157 5.51 -7.36 1.73
C TYR A 157 5.91 -6.33 0.68
N TYR A 158 5.19 -5.21 0.58
CA TYR A 158 5.52 -4.14 -0.36
C TYR A 158 6.79 -3.39 0.01
N VAL A 159 7.11 -3.25 1.29
CA VAL A 159 8.43 -2.72 1.71
C VAL A 159 9.53 -3.60 1.10
N THR A 160 9.37 -4.92 1.19
CA THR A 160 10.30 -5.90 0.61
C THR A 160 10.31 -5.86 -0.91
N ALA A 161 9.15 -5.75 -1.56
CA ALA A 161 9.04 -5.68 -3.02
C ALA A 161 9.65 -4.39 -3.60
N ILE A 162 9.53 -3.26 -2.87
CA ILE A 162 10.20 -1.99 -3.21
C ILE A 162 11.71 -2.16 -3.14
N GLU A 163 12.20 -2.77 -2.05
CA GLU A 163 13.64 -2.99 -1.86
C GLU A 163 14.22 -3.94 -2.91
N LYS A 164 13.41 -4.87 -3.43
CA LYS A 164 13.81 -5.77 -4.53
C LYS A 164 13.60 -5.20 -5.92
N MET A 165 12.96 -4.02 -6.03
CA MET A 165 12.45 -3.47 -7.30
C MET A 165 11.69 -4.51 -8.14
N ASP A 166 10.78 -5.24 -7.51
CA ASP A 166 10.09 -6.37 -8.14
C ASP A 166 8.75 -5.94 -8.75
N PRO A 167 8.68 -5.62 -10.06
CA PRO A 167 7.49 -5.02 -10.66
C PRO A 167 6.28 -5.95 -10.67
N GLU A 168 6.49 -7.27 -10.66
CA GLU A 168 5.41 -8.28 -10.69
C GLU A 168 4.62 -8.30 -9.38
N HIS A 169 5.27 -7.91 -8.28
CA HIS A 169 4.73 -7.97 -6.93
C HIS A 169 4.46 -6.57 -6.34
N LEU A 170 4.59 -5.53 -7.16
CA LEU A 170 4.30 -4.14 -6.78
C LEU A 170 2.94 -3.69 -7.33
N PRO A 171 2.23 -2.79 -6.61
CA PRO A 171 0.96 -2.23 -7.07
C PRO A 171 1.17 -1.23 -8.23
N ALA A 172 0.10 -0.57 -8.68
CA ALA A 172 0.21 0.43 -9.74
C ALA A 172 1.24 1.54 -9.41
N PRO A 173 1.96 2.10 -10.40
CA PRO A 173 3.09 3.02 -10.18
C PRO A 173 2.80 4.22 -9.27
N VAL A 174 1.56 4.70 -9.24
CA VAL A 174 1.13 5.81 -8.37
C VAL A 174 1.21 5.45 -6.88
N PHE A 175 0.89 4.19 -6.52
CA PHE A 175 1.01 3.69 -5.14
C PHE A 175 2.46 3.48 -4.76
N ILE A 176 3.27 2.92 -5.66
CA ILE A 176 4.71 2.72 -5.44
C ILE A 176 5.37 4.06 -5.07
N ARG A 177 5.10 5.13 -5.83
CA ARG A 177 5.60 6.47 -5.52
C ARG A 177 5.20 6.90 -4.11
N GLY A 178 3.93 6.72 -3.74
CA GLY A 178 3.43 7.05 -2.41
C GLY A 178 4.13 6.25 -1.30
N TYR A 179 4.40 4.97 -1.53
CA TYR A 179 5.11 4.11 -0.59
C TYR A 179 6.56 4.54 -0.41
N VAL A 180 7.27 4.84 -1.49
CA VAL A 180 8.66 5.32 -1.45
C VAL A 180 8.76 6.66 -0.71
N VAL A 181 7.82 7.59 -0.93
CA VAL A 181 7.74 8.85 -0.16
C VAL A 181 7.64 8.58 1.34
N GLN A 182 6.76 7.67 1.75
CA GLN A 182 6.56 7.35 3.16
C GLN A 182 7.79 6.67 3.79
N ILE A 183 8.40 5.71 3.08
CA ILE A 183 9.64 5.06 3.51
C ILE A 183 10.75 6.11 3.67
N ALA A 184 10.93 6.98 2.69
CA ALA A 184 11.95 8.02 2.72
C ALA A 184 11.77 9.00 3.89
N LYS A 185 10.52 9.38 4.21
CA LYS A 185 10.21 10.20 5.40
C LYS A 185 10.63 9.51 6.69
N VAL A 186 10.31 8.23 6.85
CA VAL A 186 10.73 7.45 8.03
C VAL A 186 12.25 7.37 8.11
N LEU A 187 12.94 7.19 6.99
CA LEU A 187 14.40 7.14 6.95
C LEU A 187 15.07 8.51 7.15
N GLY A 188 14.32 9.61 7.20
CA GLY A 188 14.87 10.96 7.32
C GLY A 188 15.59 11.44 6.07
N LEU A 189 15.13 10.99 4.90
CA LEU A 189 15.66 11.34 3.58
C LEU A 189 14.84 12.47 2.93
N ASN A 190 15.33 13.02 1.82
CA ASN A 190 14.55 13.92 0.97
C ASN A 190 13.50 13.11 0.19
N ASP A 191 12.31 12.99 0.77
CA ASP A 191 11.21 12.15 0.29
C ASP A 191 10.81 12.38 -1.17
N LYS A 192 10.74 13.63 -1.62
CA LYS A 192 10.40 13.97 -3.00
C LYS A 192 11.48 13.50 -3.97
N HIS A 193 12.74 13.84 -3.68
CA HIS A 193 13.87 13.48 -4.54
C HIS A 193 14.05 11.96 -4.62
N VAL A 194 13.98 11.27 -3.49
CA VAL A 194 14.09 9.80 -3.43
C VAL A 194 13.00 9.15 -4.28
N ALA A 195 11.74 9.60 -4.14
CA ALA A 195 10.63 9.03 -4.91
C ALA A 195 10.75 9.32 -6.41
N GLU A 196 11.14 10.53 -6.81
CA GLU A 196 11.36 10.87 -8.22
C GLU A 196 12.48 10.02 -8.84
N SER A 197 13.61 9.92 -8.15
CA SER A 197 14.77 9.14 -8.58
C SER A 197 14.45 7.64 -8.65
N TYR A 198 13.82 7.08 -7.61
CA TYR A 198 13.38 5.69 -7.59
C TYR A 198 12.43 5.37 -8.75
N MET A 199 11.42 6.22 -8.99
CA MET A 199 10.45 5.97 -10.07
C MET A 199 11.09 6.04 -11.46
N LYS A 200 12.17 6.82 -11.63
CA LYS A 200 12.94 6.84 -12.88
C LYS A 200 13.66 5.51 -13.10
N VAL A 201 14.42 5.04 -12.09
CA VAL A 201 15.13 3.76 -12.13
C VAL A 201 14.15 2.60 -12.32
N PHE A 202 13.01 2.62 -11.61
CA PHE A 202 11.97 1.60 -11.70
C PHE A 202 11.36 1.51 -13.11
N LYS A 203 11.14 2.66 -13.77
CA LYS A 203 10.65 2.68 -15.16
C LYS A 203 11.67 2.09 -16.13
N GLU A 204 12.96 2.41 -15.96
CA GLU A 204 14.03 1.85 -16.79
C GLU A 204 14.15 0.33 -16.61
N ASN A 205 13.96 -0.18 -15.39
CA ASN A 205 13.94 -1.61 -15.08
C ASN A 205 12.80 -2.36 -15.79
N ILE A 206 11.59 -1.78 -15.81
CA ILE A 206 10.44 -2.37 -16.51
C ILE A 206 10.64 -2.41 -18.03
N VAL A 207 11.28 -1.40 -18.62
CA VAL A 207 11.46 -1.31 -20.09
C VAL A 207 12.52 -2.29 -20.62
N GLN A 208 13.40 -2.82 -19.76
CA GLN A 208 14.45 -3.77 -20.14
C GLN A 208 14.04 -5.25 -20.00
N LYS A 209 12.83 -5.53 -19.50
CA LYS A 209 12.25 -6.87 -19.38
C LYS A 209 11.32 -7.17 -20.56
#